data_AF-A0A934HIU7-F1
#
_entry.id   AF-A0A934HIU7-F1
#
_cell.length_a   1.000
_cell.length_b   1.000
_cell.length_c   1.000
_cell.angle_alpha   90.00
_cell.angle_beta   90.00
_cell.angle_gamma   90.00
#
_symmetry.space_group_name_H-M   'P 1'
#
loop_
_entity.id
_entity.type
_entity.pdbx_description
1 polymer ?
#
loop_
_entity_poly.entity_id
_entity_poly.type
_entity_poly.pdbx_seq_one_letter_code
_entity_poly.pdbx_strand_id
1 'polypeptide(L)'
;MRVQKVVVLMLVFLLAAGGVQAQGPGEAGSDNIGDPYFPTMGNGGYDVQHYTLDLAVDVEQNIISGTVTIDAELTADLTSFNLDFSGPEISEITLDGQAVEYDRQDSELIITPADPLTTGQKITLAITYSGSPKGVNFTGIPLLLGWMNYGSGVFVASEPA
;
A
#
# COMPACT_ATOMS: atom_id res chain seq x y z
N MET A 1 42.27 1.40 -71.75
CA MET A 1 40.81 1.14 -71.71
C MET A 1 40.64 -0.37 -71.63
N ARG A 2 40.04 -1.05 -70.64
CA ARG A 2 39.09 -0.73 -69.57
C ARG A 2 39.42 -1.66 -68.38
N VAL A 3 39.47 -1.11 -67.17
CA VAL A 3 39.50 -1.87 -65.91
C VAL A 3 38.05 -2.14 -65.53
N GLN A 4 37.62 -3.41 -65.46
CA GLN A 4 36.30 -3.76 -64.96
C GLN A 4 36.36 -3.98 -63.45
N LYS A 5 35.50 -3.23 -62.77
CA LYS A 5 35.47 -3.00 -61.32
C LYS A 5 34.88 -4.20 -60.60
N VAL A 6 35.55 -4.64 -59.54
CA VAL A 6 35.00 -5.51 -58.50
C VAL A 6 33.99 -4.69 -57.68
N VAL A 7 32.75 -5.16 -57.57
CA VAL A 7 31.77 -4.60 -56.62
C VAL A 7 31.50 -5.70 -55.60
N VAL A 8 32.08 -5.55 -54.41
CA VAL A 8 31.71 -6.34 -53.23
C VAL A 8 30.61 -5.55 -52.52
N LEU A 9 29.39 -6.09 -52.49
CA LEU A 9 28.31 -5.59 -51.68
C LEU A 9 28.40 -6.28 -50.30
N MET A 10 28.86 -5.57 -49.27
CA MET A 10 28.71 -6.00 -47.88
C MET A 10 27.42 -5.39 -47.33
N LEU A 11 26.39 -6.23 -47.15
CA LEU A 11 25.21 -5.92 -46.36
C LEU A 11 25.51 -6.28 -44.90
N VAL A 12 25.79 -5.26 -44.09
CA VAL A 12 25.90 -5.41 -42.63
C VAL A 12 24.49 -5.27 -42.06
N PHE A 13 23.89 -6.39 -41.63
CA PHE A 13 22.71 -6.38 -40.77
C PHE A 13 23.15 -6.03 -39.35
N LEU A 14 22.90 -4.80 -38.91
CA LEU A 14 22.98 -4.44 -37.49
C LEU A 14 21.72 -5.00 -36.80
N LEU A 15 21.82 -6.16 -36.15
CA LEU A 15 20.85 -6.55 -35.14
C LEU A 15 21.11 -5.67 -33.91
N ALA A 16 20.26 -4.66 -33.70
CA ALA A 16 20.15 -4.01 -32.41
C ALA A 16 19.48 -5.00 -31.45
N ALA A 17 20.29 -5.76 -30.70
CA ALA A 17 19.82 -6.48 -29.52
C ALA A 17 19.48 -5.42 -28.46
N GLY A 18 18.23 -4.95 -28.46
CA GLY A 18 17.68 -4.27 -27.29
C GLY A 18 17.69 -5.27 -26.15
N GLY A 19 18.63 -5.11 -25.21
CA GLY A 19 18.63 -5.91 -23.99
C GLY A 19 17.32 -5.65 -23.27
N VAL A 20 16.47 -6.67 -23.18
CA VAL A 20 15.39 -6.70 -22.20
C VAL A 20 16.12 -6.73 -20.85
N GLN A 21 16.24 -5.58 -20.18
CA GLN A 21 16.60 -5.60 -18.79
C GLN A 21 15.42 -6.25 -18.06
N ALA A 22 15.66 -7.43 -17.50
CA ALA A 22 14.73 -8.00 -16.53
C ALA A 22 14.55 -6.94 -15.43
N GLN A 23 13.30 -6.55 -15.14
CA GLN A 23 12.99 -5.84 -13.91
C GLN A 23 13.61 -6.64 -12.75
N GLY A 24 14.34 -5.95 -11.87
CA GLY A 24 14.90 -6.58 -10.68
C GLY A 24 13.78 -7.21 -9.85
N PRO A 25 14.12 -8.11 -8.90
CA PRO A 25 13.12 -8.54 -7.93
C PRO A 25 12.55 -7.29 -7.25
N GLY A 26 11.22 -7.20 -7.15
CA GLY A 26 10.57 -6.10 -6.43
C GLY A 26 11.11 -5.96 -5.01
N GLU A 27 10.91 -4.79 -4.41
CA GLU A 27 11.37 -4.49 -3.05
C GLU A 27 10.23 -4.56 -2.04
N ALA A 28 10.57 -4.63 -0.75
CA ALA A 28 9.58 -4.37 0.28
C ALA A 28 9.26 -2.87 0.28
N GLY A 29 7.98 -2.52 0.31
CA GLY A 29 7.53 -1.13 0.46
C GLY A 29 8.06 -0.51 1.75
N SER A 30 8.24 0.80 1.75
CA SER A 30 8.70 1.55 2.94
C SER A 30 7.64 1.47 4.05
N ASP A 31 8.07 1.29 5.29
CA ASP A 31 7.24 1.29 6.51
C ASP A 31 7.07 2.69 7.12
N ASN A 32 7.67 3.72 6.54
CA ASN A 32 7.54 5.12 6.94
C ASN A 32 7.64 6.05 5.71
N ILE A 33 7.11 7.28 5.79
CA ILE A 33 7.26 8.31 4.74
C ILE A 33 8.44 9.27 4.96
N GLY A 34 9.24 9.06 6.01
CA GLY A 34 10.39 9.89 6.35
C GLY A 34 10.05 11.21 7.07
N ASP A 35 8.87 11.31 7.68
CA ASP A 35 8.50 12.49 8.47
C ASP A 35 9.32 12.55 9.77
N PRO A 36 10.04 13.65 10.06
CA PRO A 36 10.89 13.74 11.25
C PRO A 36 10.12 13.88 12.57
N TYR A 37 8.84 14.28 12.53
CA TYR A 37 7.95 14.37 13.68
C TYR A 37 7.22 13.04 13.93
N PHE A 38 6.89 12.30 12.86
CA PHE A 38 6.22 11.00 12.89
C PHE A 38 7.03 9.93 12.15
N PRO A 39 8.19 9.52 12.70
CA PRO A 39 9.17 8.70 11.98
C PRO A 39 8.73 7.25 11.71
N THR A 40 7.59 6.83 12.24
CA THR A 40 7.03 5.48 12.10
C THR A 40 5.67 5.50 11.38
N MET A 41 5.33 6.58 10.67
CA MET A 41 4.03 6.75 10.03
C MET A 41 4.16 7.03 8.54
N GLY A 42 3.07 6.72 7.83
CA GLY A 42 2.95 6.76 6.39
C GLY A 42 3.72 5.60 5.76
N ASN A 43 3.31 5.16 4.58
CA ASN A 43 4.00 4.06 3.91
C ASN A 43 4.33 4.45 2.47
N GLY A 44 5.32 3.76 1.90
CA GLY A 44 5.84 4.07 0.56
C GLY A 44 5.63 2.94 -0.44
N GLY A 45 5.84 3.25 -1.72
CA GLY A 45 5.74 2.29 -2.83
C GLY A 45 4.38 2.30 -3.55
N TYR A 46 3.43 3.09 -3.07
CA TYR A 46 2.13 3.30 -3.71
C TYR A 46 1.58 4.71 -3.44
N ASP A 47 0.65 5.15 -4.27
CA ASP A 47 -0.08 6.40 -4.15
C ASP A 47 -1.58 6.11 -4.07
N VAL A 48 -2.18 6.39 -2.90
CA VAL A 48 -3.61 6.13 -2.69
C VAL A 48 -4.45 7.16 -3.43
N GLN A 49 -5.32 6.66 -4.30
CA GLN A 49 -6.21 7.47 -5.12
C GLN A 49 -7.56 7.69 -4.46
N HIS A 50 -8.06 6.68 -3.73
CA HIS A 50 -9.39 6.74 -3.15
C HIS A 50 -9.56 5.81 -1.95
N TYR A 51 -10.37 6.24 -1.00
CA TYR A 51 -10.90 5.41 0.08
C TYR A 51 -12.42 5.39 -0.01
N THR A 52 -12.99 4.20 -0.09
CA THR A 52 -14.41 3.95 0.18
C THR A 52 -14.54 3.29 1.54
N LEU A 53 -15.37 3.87 2.41
CA LEU A 53 -15.60 3.36 3.75
C LEU A 53 -17.07 2.98 3.91
N ASP A 54 -17.35 1.68 4.01
CA ASP A 54 -18.64 1.15 4.44
C ASP A 54 -18.54 0.83 5.94
N LEU A 55 -19.15 1.66 6.77
CA LEU A 55 -18.97 1.63 8.22
C LEU A 55 -20.32 1.67 8.94
N ALA A 56 -20.53 0.67 9.79
CA ALA A 56 -21.58 0.66 10.79
C ALA A 56 -20.99 1.02 12.16
N VAL A 57 -21.71 1.86 12.90
CA VAL A 57 -21.28 2.38 14.21
C VAL A 57 -22.38 2.11 15.22
N ASP A 58 -22.06 1.33 16.25
CA ASP A 58 -22.84 1.21 17.47
C ASP A 58 -22.18 2.06 18.56
N VAL A 59 -22.76 3.24 18.79
CA VAL A 59 -22.24 4.21 19.77
C VAL A 59 -22.42 3.71 21.20
N GLU A 60 -23.54 3.04 21.51
CA GLU A 60 -23.84 2.58 22.86
C GLU A 60 -22.90 1.47 23.31
N GLN A 61 -22.57 0.55 22.40
CA GLN A 61 -21.64 -0.55 22.66
C GLN A 61 -20.18 -0.17 22.40
N ASN A 62 -19.92 1.01 21.84
CA ASN A 62 -18.61 1.43 21.34
C ASN A 62 -18.02 0.39 20.38
N ILE A 63 -18.78 -0.02 19.37
CA ILE A 63 -18.37 -1.00 18.35
C ILE A 63 -18.46 -0.36 16.98
N ILE A 64 -17.44 -0.59 16.16
CA ILE A 64 -17.49 -0.34 14.73
C ILE A 64 -17.31 -1.67 14.00
N SER A 65 -18.00 -1.80 12.87
CA SER A 65 -17.76 -2.85 11.90
C SER A 65 -17.77 -2.23 10.53
N GLY A 66 -16.77 -2.53 9.72
CA GLY A 66 -16.72 -1.95 8.39
C GLY A 66 -15.74 -2.62 7.46
N THR A 67 -15.88 -2.24 6.21
CA THR A 67 -14.91 -2.57 5.16
C THR A 67 -14.40 -1.25 4.59
N VAL A 68 -13.07 -1.06 4.64
CA VAL A 68 -12.42 -0.02 3.87
C VAL A 68 -11.93 -0.63 2.56
N THR A 69 -12.24 0.04 1.45
CA THR A 69 -11.71 -0.27 0.12
C THR A 69 -10.78 0.86 -0.30
N ILE A 70 -9.54 0.52 -0.64
CA ILE A 70 -8.47 1.44 -0.98
C ILE A 70 -8.08 1.19 -2.42
N ASP A 71 -8.27 2.20 -3.27
CA ASP A 71 -7.74 2.18 -4.64
C ASP A 71 -6.39 2.91 -4.65
N ALA A 72 -5.35 2.23 -5.12
CA ALA A 72 -3.99 2.77 -5.14
C ALA A 72 -3.27 2.48 -6.47
N GLU A 73 -2.31 3.33 -6.82
CA GLU A 73 -1.39 3.13 -7.94
C GLU A 73 0.03 2.87 -7.41
N LEU A 74 0.67 1.79 -7.86
CA LEU A 74 2.02 1.42 -7.42
C LEU A 74 3.04 2.42 -7.96
N THR A 75 3.94 2.90 -7.11
CA THR A 75 5.04 3.81 -7.49
C THR A 75 6.39 3.10 -7.55
N ALA A 76 6.44 1.82 -7.17
CA ALA A 76 7.59 0.94 -7.26
C ALA A 76 7.15 -0.52 -7.53
N ASP A 77 8.11 -1.39 -7.89
CA ASP A 77 7.88 -2.83 -7.98
C ASP A 77 7.97 -3.41 -6.55
N LEU A 78 6.89 -4.03 -6.06
CA LEU A 78 6.76 -4.41 -4.64
C LEU A 78 6.56 -5.91 -4.43
N THR A 79 7.27 -6.49 -3.46
CA THR A 79 7.01 -7.85 -2.95
C THR A 79 6.12 -7.85 -1.70
N SER A 80 6.02 -6.71 -1.03
CA SER A 80 5.13 -6.45 0.11
C SER A 80 4.93 -4.95 0.24
N PHE A 81 3.85 -4.52 0.89
CA PHE A 81 3.62 -3.12 1.23
C PHE A 81 2.92 -3.01 2.57
N ASN A 82 3.00 -1.84 3.19
CA ASN A 82 2.57 -1.61 4.56
C ASN A 82 1.42 -0.59 4.60
N LEU A 83 0.62 -0.61 5.67
CA LEU A 83 -0.47 0.30 5.96
C LEU A 83 -0.50 0.60 7.46
N ASP A 84 -0.55 1.88 7.82
CA ASP A 84 -0.88 2.30 9.17
C ASP A 84 -2.29 1.79 9.56
N PHE A 85 -2.37 0.96 10.61
CA PHE A 85 -3.61 0.47 11.17
C PHE A 85 -3.49 0.15 12.68
N SER A 86 -3.97 1.07 13.51
CA SER A 86 -4.17 0.89 14.96
C SER A 86 -5.61 0.46 15.30
N GLY A 87 -6.39 0.06 14.29
CA GLY A 87 -7.79 -0.30 14.41
C GLY A 87 -8.07 -1.67 15.08
N PRO A 88 -9.35 -2.08 15.10
CA PRO A 88 -9.81 -3.29 15.79
C PRO A 88 -9.38 -4.58 15.04
N GLU A 89 -10.01 -5.71 15.34
CA GLU A 89 -9.65 -6.99 14.74
C GLU A 89 -10.02 -7.03 13.25
N ILE A 90 -9.11 -7.53 12.41
CA ILE A 90 -9.31 -7.74 10.98
C ILE A 90 -9.80 -9.17 10.78
N SER A 91 -10.89 -9.34 10.05
CA SER A 91 -11.41 -10.67 9.70
C SER A 91 -11.00 -11.12 8.31
N GLU A 92 -10.73 -10.19 7.39
CA GLU A 92 -10.35 -10.49 6.00
C GLU A 92 -9.61 -9.31 5.37
N ILE A 93 -8.62 -9.64 4.54
CA ILE A 93 -8.03 -8.70 3.58
C ILE A 93 -8.03 -9.35 2.20
N THR A 94 -8.47 -8.60 1.20
CA THR A 94 -8.37 -8.99 -0.21
C THR A 94 -7.62 -7.95 -1.02
N LEU A 95 -6.79 -8.43 -1.94
CA LEU A 95 -6.12 -7.64 -2.97
C LEU A 95 -6.70 -8.04 -4.33
N ASP A 96 -7.28 -7.09 -5.05
CA ASP A 96 -7.99 -7.31 -6.31
C ASP A 96 -9.04 -8.43 -6.22
N GLY A 97 -9.71 -8.52 -5.06
CA GLY A 97 -10.74 -9.52 -4.75
C GLY A 97 -10.23 -10.91 -4.41
N GLN A 98 -8.91 -11.11 -4.28
CA GLN A 98 -8.30 -12.36 -3.80
C GLN A 98 -7.78 -12.20 -2.38
N ALA A 99 -8.01 -13.19 -1.52
CA ALA A 99 -7.46 -13.19 -0.17
C ALA A 99 -5.94 -13.10 -0.20
N VAL A 100 -5.37 -12.31 0.70
CA VAL A 100 -3.92 -12.05 0.78
C VAL A 100 -3.41 -12.33 2.19
N GLU A 101 -2.18 -12.81 2.28
CA GLU A 101 -1.50 -12.96 3.57
C GLU A 101 -1.14 -11.60 4.13
N TYR A 102 -1.30 -11.45 5.44
CA TYR A 102 -0.90 -10.25 6.15
C TYR A 102 -0.29 -10.58 7.51
N ASP A 103 0.56 -9.68 7.98
CA ASP A 103 1.05 -9.66 9.35
C ASP A 103 0.76 -8.30 9.98
N ARG A 104 0.59 -8.28 11.30
CA ARG A 104 0.35 -7.03 12.04
C ARG A 104 1.42 -6.88 13.11
N GLN A 105 2.22 -5.83 12.98
CA GLN A 105 3.29 -5.50 13.91
C GLN A 105 3.04 -4.11 14.48
N ASP A 106 2.72 -4.05 15.77
CA ASP A 106 2.29 -2.82 16.44
C ASP A 106 1.10 -2.13 15.72
N SER A 107 1.35 -0.99 15.08
CA SER A 107 0.35 -0.24 14.30
C SER A 107 0.54 -0.38 12.79
N GLU A 108 1.37 -1.32 12.35
CA GLU A 108 1.69 -1.54 10.94
C GLU A 108 1.03 -2.83 10.44
N LEU A 109 0.41 -2.76 9.27
CA LEU A 109 -0.21 -3.88 8.58
C LEU A 109 0.58 -4.21 7.31
N ILE A 110 1.28 -5.33 7.33
CA ILE A 110 2.18 -5.76 6.26
C ILE A 110 1.42 -6.70 5.34
N ILE A 111 1.17 -6.29 4.11
CA ILE A 111 0.47 -7.08 3.09
C ILE A 111 1.49 -7.77 2.19
N THR A 112 1.36 -9.08 2.02
CA THR A 112 2.24 -9.89 1.15
C THR A 112 1.45 -10.54 0.01
N PRO A 113 1.44 -9.92 -1.18
CA PRO A 113 0.83 -10.48 -2.38
C PRO A 113 1.44 -11.84 -2.77
N ALA A 114 0.66 -12.69 -3.44
CA ALA A 114 1.15 -13.97 -3.96
C ALA A 114 2.18 -13.80 -5.08
N ASP A 115 1.99 -12.78 -5.91
CA ASP A 115 2.90 -12.37 -6.99
C ASP A 115 3.36 -10.93 -6.76
N PRO A 116 4.63 -10.58 -7.08
CA PRO A 116 5.09 -9.20 -6.97
C PRO A 116 4.23 -8.22 -7.77
N LEU A 117 3.97 -7.06 -7.19
CA LEU A 117 3.26 -5.95 -7.83
C LEU A 117 4.24 -5.12 -8.64
N THR A 118 3.75 -4.52 -9.73
CA THR A 118 4.58 -3.73 -10.64
C THR A 118 4.26 -2.25 -10.59
N THR A 119 5.27 -1.41 -10.75
CA THR A 119 5.13 0.05 -10.87
C THR A 119 4.07 0.42 -11.92
N GLY A 120 3.19 1.37 -11.58
CA GLY A 120 2.08 1.83 -12.42
C GLY A 120 0.86 0.90 -12.45
N GLN A 121 0.93 -0.27 -11.81
CA GLN A 121 -0.24 -1.12 -11.60
C GLN A 121 -1.24 -0.40 -10.69
N LYS A 122 -2.53 -0.57 -10.98
CA LYS A 122 -3.62 -0.16 -10.09
C LYS A 122 -4.08 -1.37 -9.31
N ILE A 123 -4.26 -1.18 -8.02
CA ILE A 123 -4.75 -2.21 -7.10
C ILE A 123 -5.95 -1.70 -6.32
N THR A 124 -6.81 -2.64 -5.93
CA THR A 124 -7.89 -2.41 -4.97
C THR A 124 -7.69 -3.33 -3.77
N LEU A 125 -7.44 -2.75 -2.60
CA LEU A 125 -7.34 -3.47 -1.34
C LEU A 125 -8.64 -3.30 -0.55
N ALA A 126 -9.26 -4.38 -0.11
CA ALA A 126 -10.38 -4.32 0.81
C ALA A 126 -10.03 -4.98 2.14
N ILE A 127 -10.21 -4.25 3.24
CA ILE A 127 -9.94 -4.70 4.61
C ILE A 127 -11.24 -4.66 5.40
N THR A 128 -11.68 -5.83 5.88
CA THR A 128 -12.87 -5.97 6.72
C THR A 128 -12.44 -6.11 8.17
N TYR A 129 -12.99 -5.27 9.04
CA TYR A 129 -12.63 -5.22 10.44
C TYR A 129 -13.84 -4.96 11.33
N SER A 130 -13.74 -5.37 12.59
CA SER A 130 -14.77 -5.13 13.59
C SER A 130 -14.21 -5.13 15.00
N GLY A 131 -14.77 -4.29 15.87
CA GLY A 131 -14.48 -4.30 17.29
C GLY A 131 -14.61 -2.91 17.90
N SER A 132 -14.06 -2.77 19.10
CA SER A 132 -14.13 -1.51 19.84
C SER A 132 -12.95 -0.62 19.46
N PRO A 133 -13.19 0.54 18.82
CA PRO A 133 -12.11 1.44 18.49
C PRO A 133 -11.58 2.11 19.76
N LYS A 134 -10.29 2.39 19.77
CA LYS A 134 -9.58 2.96 20.92
C LYS A 134 -8.76 4.16 20.48
N GLY A 135 -8.54 5.07 21.43
CA GLY A 135 -7.56 6.12 21.23
C GLY A 135 -6.14 5.53 21.22
N VAL A 136 -5.25 6.20 20.49
CA VAL A 136 -3.85 5.82 20.31
C VAL A 136 -2.96 6.88 20.95
N ASN A 137 -1.93 6.44 21.67
CA ASN A 137 -0.92 7.34 22.22
C ASN A 137 0.16 7.59 21.16
N PHE A 138 0.45 8.85 20.89
CA PHE A 138 1.50 9.22 19.94
C PHE A 138 2.75 9.69 20.67
N THR A 139 3.90 9.13 20.28
CA THR A 139 5.19 9.59 20.78
C THR A 139 5.38 11.06 20.43
N GLY A 140 5.67 11.90 21.44
CA GLY A 140 5.88 13.35 21.25
C GLY A 140 4.63 14.21 21.41
N ILE A 141 3.43 13.63 21.50
CA ILE A 141 2.18 14.36 21.78
C ILE A 141 1.56 13.81 23.07
N PRO A 142 1.47 14.60 24.16
CA PRO A 142 0.92 14.13 25.44
C PRO A 142 -0.62 14.15 25.45
N LEU A 143 -1.25 13.75 24.34
CA LEU A 143 -2.70 13.66 24.18
C LEU A 143 -3.04 12.29 23.55
N LEU A 144 -4.17 11.74 23.98
CA LEU A 144 -4.78 10.60 23.31
C LEU A 144 -5.43 11.10 22.01
N LEU A 145 -5.05 10.53 20.87
CA LEU A 145 -5.60 10.86 19.56
C LEU A 145 -6.38 9.66 19.00
N GLY A 146 -7.00 9.81 17.83
CA GLY A 146 -7.88 8.79 17.26
C GLY A 146 -9.26 8.77 17.93
N TRP A 147 -9.78 7.57 18.16
CA TRP A 147 -11.16 7.36 18.60
C TRP A 147 -11.38 7.68 20.08
N MET A 148 -12.19 8.71 20.35
CA MET A 148 -12.50 9.18 21.69
C MET A 148 -13.98 8.90 22.02
N ASN A 149 -14.24 7.92 22.87
CA ASN A 149 -15.56 7.68 23.43
C ASN A 149 -15.72 8.46 24.75
N TYR A 150 -16.82 9.21 24.89
CA TYR A 150 -17.14 9.98 26.10
C TYR A 150 -18.51 9.63 26.70
N GLY A 151 -19.00 8.41 26.43
CA GLY A 151 -20.21 7.81 27.00
C GLY A 151 -21.45 7.98 26.13
N SER A 152 -21.75 9.19 25.68
CA SER A 152 -22.92 9.47 24.82
C SER A 152 -22.57 9.70 23.35
N GLY A 153 -21.30 9.54 23.00
CA GLY A 153 -20.81 9.80 21.65
C GLY A 153 -19.37 9.40 21.47
N VAL A 154 -18.96 9.41 20.21
CA VAL A 154 -17.61 9.15 19.76
C VAL A 154 -17.19 10.30 18.85
N PHE A 155 -15.97 10.79 19.03
CA PHE A 155 -15.38 11.76 18.11
C PHE A 155 -13.93 11.39 17.79
N VAL A 156 -13.47 11.90 16.65
CA VAL A 156 -12.07 11.88 16.23
C VAL A 156 -11.75 13.30 15.80
N ALA A 157 -10.71 13.90 16.37
CA ALA A 157 -10.25 15.25 15.98
C ALA A 157 -9.02 15.19 15.03
N SER A 158 -8.51 13.99 14.79
CA SER A 158 -7.47 13.63 13.83
C SER A 158 -8.06 12.78 12.69
N GLU A 159 -7.22 12.34 11.76
CA GLU A 159 -7.55 11.20 10.91
C GLU A 159 -7.73 9.95 11.80
N PRO A 160 -8.68 9.05 11.49
CA PRO A 160 -8.78 7.78 12.20
C PRO A 160 -7.52 6.94 11.98
N ALA A 161 -7.00 6.34 13.04
CA ALA A 161 -5.94 5.33 13.00
C ALA A 161 -6.52 3.91 13.09
#